data_AF-A0A6G8BV90-F1
#
_entry.id   AF-A0A6G8BV90-F1
#
_cell.length_a   1.000
_cell.length_b   1.000
_cell.length_c   1.000
_cell.angle_alpha   90.00
_cell.angle_beta   90.00
_cell.angle_gamma   90.00
#
_symmetry.space_group_name_H-M   'P 1'
#
loop_
_entity.id
_entity.type
_entity.pdbx_description
1 polymer ?
#
loop_
_entity_poly.entity_id
_entity_poly.type
_entity_poly.pdbx_seq_one_letter_code
_entity_poly.pdbx_strand_id
1 'polypeptide(L)'
;MSSISGLTFSSIANALGSASNNLETGLRSRLEGLQNESNVSTATMLEVQQQLQQWTMMTQVQSTVVKELGDTLKGVVQKAA
;
A
#
# COMPACT_ATOMS: atom_id res chain seq x y z
N MET A 1 -0.29 30.73 7.50
CA MET A 1 -0.61 29.28 7.43
C MET A 1 -1.16 29.01 6.04
N SER A 2 -0.29 28.69 5.08
CA SER A 2 -0.70 28.50 3.70
C SER A 2 -1.20 27.06 3.55
N SER A 3 -2.49 26.92 3.24
CA SER A 3 -3.08 25.66 2.81
C SER A 3 -2.28 25.12 1.63
N ILE A 4 -1.70 23.93 1.79
CA ILE A 4 -1.34 23.06 0.67
C ILE A 4 -2.67 22.59 0.05
N SER A 5 -3.34 23.50 -0.67
CA SER A 5 -4.57 23.25 -1.38
C SER A 5 -4.27 22.39 -2.61
N GLY A 6 -4.59 21.10 -2.54
CA GLY A 6 -4.64 20.22 -3.71
C GLY A 6 -4.20 18.78 -3.44
N LEU A 7 -3.19 18.59 -2.58
CA LEU A 7 -2.67 17.28 -2.20
C LEU A 7 -2.29 17.33 -0.72
N THR A 8 -3.27 17.07 0.16
CA THR A 8 -2.95 16.96 1.59
C THR A 8 -2.22 15.64 1.84
N PHE A 9 -1.36 15.58 2.87
CA PHE A 9 -0.76 14.31 3.33
C PHE A 9 -1.84 13.23 3.51
N SER A 10 -3.01 13.62 4.01
CA SER A 10 -4.16 12.74 4.15
C SER A 10 -4.67 12.23 2.80
N SER A 11 -4.72 13.05 1.75
CA SER A 11 -5.12 12.61 0.39
C SER A 11 -4.18 11.54 -0.18
N ILE A 12 -2.86 11.72 -0.04
CA ILE A 12 -1.86 10.75 -0.53
C ILE A 12 -1.88 9.49 0.33
N ALA A 13 -1.93 9.63 1.66
CA ALA A 13 -2.02 8.51 2.58
C ALA A 13 -3.32 7.70 2.38
N ASN A 14 -4.45 8.36 2.13
CA ASN A 14 -5.73 7.70 1.85
C ASN A 14 -5.72 6.99 0.50
N ALA A 15 -5.12 7.58 -0.54
CA ALA A 15 -5.00 6.95 -1.86
C ALA A 15 -4.11 5.70 -1.81
N LEU A 16 -2.94 5.80 -1.15
CA LEU A 16 -2.03 4.66 -0.95
C LEU A 16 -2.65 3.60 -0.04
N GLY A 17 -3.33 4.01 1.03
CA GLY A 17 -4.06 3.10 1.92
C GLY A 17 -5.18 2.37 1.18
N SER A 18 -5.93 3.05 0.33
CA SER A 18 -6.98 2.43 -0.49
C SER A 18 -6.39 1.45 -1.50
N ALA A 19 -5.27 1.78 -2.15
CA ALA A 19 -4.59 0.89 -3.08
C ALA A 19 -4.02 -0.36 -2.39
N SER A 20 -3.41 -0.19 -1.20
CA SER A 20 -2.91 -1.30 -0.38
C SER A 20 -4.04 -2.21 0.11
N ASN A 21 -5.14 -1.62 0.62
CA ASN A 21 -6.31 -2.36 1.06
C ASN A 21 -6.98 -3.15 -0.08
N ASN A 22 -7.02 -2.61 -1.30
CA ASN A 22 -7.56 -3.31 -2.46
C ASN A 22 -6.73 -4.56 -2.81
N LEU A 23 -5.40 -4.44 -2.77
CA LEU A 23 -4.50 -5.57 -3.00
C LEU A 23 -4.60 -6.61 -1.88
N GLU A 24 -4.67 -6.18 -0.62
CA GLU A 24 -4.87 -7.06 0.53
C GLU A 24 -6.21 -7.80 0.44
N THR A 25 -7.30 -7.08 0.13
CA THR A 25 -8.64 -7.67 -0.02
C THR A 25 -8.66 -8.70 -1.15
N GLY A 26 -8.00 -8.40 -2.28
CA GLY A 26 -7.86 -9.34 -3.39
C GLY A 26 -7.08 -10.59 -3.00
N LEU A 27 -5.95 -10.42 -2.29
CA LEU A 27 -5.13 -11.53 -1.81
C LEU A 27 -5.89 -12.39 -0.79
N ARG A 28 -6.59 -11.75 0.16
CA ARG A 28 -7.41 -12.40 1.17
C ARG A 28 -8.55 -13.19 0.54
N SER A 29 -9.25 -12.61 -0.44
CA SER A 29 -10.30 -13.31 -1.19
C SER A 29 -9.76 -14.53 -1.94
N ARG A 30 -8.54 -14.44 -2.50
CA ARG A 30 -7.86 -15.57 -3.16
C ARG A 30 -7.52 -16.68 -2.16
N LEU A 31 -6.99 -16.32 -1.00
CA LEU A 31 -6.67 -17.25 0.10
C LEU A 31 -7.93 -17.95 0.66
N GLU A 32 -9.02 -17.20 0.84
CA GLU A 32 -10.31 -17.76 1.26
C GLU A 32 -10.91 -18.69 0.20
N GLY A 33 -10.74 -18.36 -1.08
CA GLY A 33 -11.11 -19.26 -2.19
C GLY A 33 -10.32 -20.57 -2.17
N LEU A 34 -9.03 -20.50 -1.89
CA LEU A 34 -8.14 -21.66 -1.80
C LEU A 34 -8.43 -22.57 -0.61
N GLN A 35 -8.86 -22.02 0.53
CA GLN A 35 -9.22 -22.82 1.70
C GLN A 35 -10.39 -23.78 1.43
N ASN A 36 -11.25 -23.44 0.47
CA ASN A 36 -12.40 -24.25 0.07
C ASN A 36 -12.08 -25.21 -1.09
N GLU A 37 -10.87 -25.16 -1.67
CA GLU A 37 -10.45 -26.06 -2.74
C GLU A 37 -9.84 -27.34 -2.17
N SER A 38 -10.36 -28.49 -2.61
CA SER A 38 -9.87 -29.82 -2.21
C SER A 38 -8.57 -30.23 -2.91
N ASN A 39 -8.17 -29.52 -3.98
CA ASN A 39 -6.91 -29.72 -4.69
C ASN A 39 -6.37 -28.38 -5.20
N VAL A 40 -5.51 -27.74 -4.40
CA VAL A 40 -4.82 -26.52 -4.80
C VAL A 40 -3.73 -26.87 -5.81
N SER A 41 -3.84 -26.34 -7.03
CA SER A 41 -2.84 -26.57 -8.07
C SER A 41 -1.54 -25.79 -7.82
N THR A 42 -0.41 -26.28 -8.34
CA THR A 42 0.88 -25.57 -8.31
C THR A 42 0.80 -24.20 -9.01
N ALA A 43 -0.02 -24.08 -10.06
CA ALA A 43 -0.25 -22.82 -10.76
C ALA A 43 -0.94 -21.80 -9.84
N THR A 44 -1.93 -22.24 -9.05
CA THR A 44 -2.63 -21.38 -8.09
C THR A 44 -1.69 -20.92 -6.97
N MET A 45 -0.81 -21.79 -6.48
CA MET A 45 0.23 -21.42 -5.50
C MET A 45 1.21 -20.37 -6.05
N LEU A 46 1.59 -20.50 -7.33
CA LEU A 46 2.47 -19.52 -7.99
C LEU A 46 1.79 -18.15 -8.12
N GLU A 47 0.51 -18.11 -8.46
CA GLU A 47 -0.26 -16.86 -8.50
C GLU A 47 -0.36 -16.21 -7.12
N VAL A 48 -0.60 -16.98 -6.06
CA VAL A 48 -0.62 -16.43 -4.69
C VAL A 48 0.75 -15.88 -4.29
N GLN A 49 1.83 -16.58 -4.63
CA GLN A 49 3.19 -16.09 -4.38
C GLN A 49 3.44 -14.76 -5.11
N GLN A 50 3.00 -14.64 -6.37
CA GLN A 50 3.11 -13.41 -7.13
C GLN A 50 2.31 -12.26 -6.48
N GLN A 51 1.07 -12.52 -6.07
CA GLN A 51 0.21 -11.52 -5.43
C GLN A 51 0.76 -11.08 -4.07
N LEU A 52 1.29 -12.01 -3.26
CA LEU A 52 1.98 -11.70 -2.01
C LEU A 52 3.18 -10.77 -2.23
N GLN A 53 3.96 -11.04 -3.28
CA GLN A 53 5.12 -10.23 -3.60
C GLN A 53 4.72 -8.83 -4.09
N GLN A 54 3.65 -8.71 -4.88
CA GLN A 54 3.08 -7.41 -5.26
C GLN A 54 2.61 -6.61 -4.04
N TRP A 55 1.89 -7.25 -3.11
CA TRP A 55 1.44 -6.61 -1.88
C TRP A 55 2.62 -6.15 -1.01
N THR A 56 3.67 -6.97 -0.89
CA THR A 56 4.91 -6.60 -0.18
C THR A 56 5.56 -5.37 -0.80
N MET A 57 5.68 -5.31 -2.13
CA MET A 57 6.24 -4.13 -2.81
C MET A 57 5.37 -2.89 -2.62
N MET A 58 4.04 -3.01 -2.71
CA MET A 58 3.13 -1.89 -2.47
C MET A 58 3.29 -1.32 -1.06
N THR A 59 3.41 -2.20 -0.06
CA THR A 59 3.62 -1.81 1.34
C THR A 59 4.94 -1.06 1.54
N GLN A 60 6.01 -1.49 0.86
CA GLN A 60 7.28 -0.77 0.85
C GLN A 60 7.16 0.61 0.17
N VAL A 61 6.50 0.69 -0.98
CA VAL A 61 6.26 1.97 -1.67
C VAL A 61 5.47 2.92 -0.77
N GLN A 62 4.39 2.45 -0.15
CA GLN A 62 3.61 3.24 0.80
C GLN A 62 4.48 3.78 1.93
N SER A 63 5.31 2.91 2.54
CA SER A 63 6.19 3.30 3.64
C SER A 63 7.22 4.35 3.22
N THR A 64 7.81 4.20 2.03
CA THR A 64 8.75 5.17 1.46
C THR A 64 8.07 6.51 1.20
N VAL A 65 6.89 6.52 0.57
CA VAL A 65 6.18 7.77 0.29
C VAL A 65 5.79 8.50 1.58
N VAL A 66 5.27 7.77 2.58
CA VAL A 66 4.94 8.36 3.89
C VAL A 66 6.19 8.95 4.56
N LYS A 67 7.32 8.25 4.49
CA LYS A 67 8.60 8.73 5.02
C LYS A 67 9.06 10.01 4.31
N GLU A 68 9.12 10.01 2.99
CA GLU A 68 9.56 11.16 2.18
C GLU A 68 8.65 12.39 2.41
N LEU A 69 7.34 12.18 2.54
CA LEU A 69 6.41 13.24 2.91
C LEU A 69 6.70 13.78 4.32
N GLY A 70 6.94 12.90 5.30
CA GLY A 70 7.30 13.28 6.66
C GLY A 70 8.60 14.07 6.72
N ASP A 71 9.62 13.65 5.97
CA ASP A 71 10.92 14.32 5.92
C ASP A 71 10.83 15.66 5.16
N THR A 72 10.01 15.75 4.12
CA THR A 72 9.70 17.01 3.43
C THR A 72 9.02 18.02 4.38
N LEU A 73 8.02 17.57 5.15
CA LEU A 73 7.33 18.42 6.13
C LEU A 73 8.29 18.93 7.21
N LYS A 74 9.17 18.07 7.73
CA LYS A 74 10.23 18.48 8.66
C LYS A 74 11.15 19.53 8.04
N GLY A 75 11.56 19.34 6.78
CA GLY A 75 12.40 20.29 6.05
C GLY A 75 11.73 21.65 5.85
N VAL A 76 10.42 21.68 5.57
CA VAL A 76 9.65 22.94 5.48
C VAL A 76 9.61 23.65 6.83
N VAL A 77 9.31 22.93 7.92
CA VAL A 77 9.28 23.50 9.28
C VAL A 77 10.65 24.06 9.68
N GLN A 78 11.73 23.32 9.42
CA GLN A 78 13.09 23.76 9.71
C GLN A 78 13.54 24.97 8.90
N LYS A 79 13.02 25.18 7.69
CA LYS A 79 13.30 26.37 6.86
C LYS A 79 12.39 27.56 7.18
N ALA A 80 11.25 27.33 7.81
CA ALA A 80 10.29 28.36 8.17
C ALA A 80 10.53 28.94 9.58
N ALA A 81 11.29 28.25 10.42
CA ALA A 81 11.84 28.73 11.69
C ALA A 81 13.22 29.36 11.47
#